data_AF-A0A2V8GA03-F1
#
_entry.id   AF-A0A2V8GA03-F1
#
_cell.length_a   1.000
_cell.length_b   1.000
_cell.length_c   1.000
_cell.angle_alpha   90.00
_cell.angle_beta   90.00
_cell.angle_gamma   90.00
#
_symmetry.space_group_name_H-M   'P 1'
#
loop_
_entity.id
_entity.type
_entity.pdbx_description
1 polymer ?
#
loop_
_entity_poly.entity_id
_entity_poly.type
_entity_poly.pdbx_seq_one_letter_code
_entity_poly.pdbx_strand_id
1 'polypeptide(L)'
;GLELFASDRFVEAADELQQALKLDQTSAGTAFVLGWAWHGAGNERQAIGAWRAAAAIDPTLVPAHLALADAYLKISQPALAQQALRAGLSALPGAVELQVRLAQIEKR
;
A
#
# COMPACT_ATOMS: atom_id res chain seq x y z
N GLY A 1 26.58 -0.70 4.17
CA GLY A 1 26.93 -1.91 3.40
C GLY A 1 25.69 -2.72 3.09
N LEU A 2 25.12 -3.40 4.09
CA LEU A 2 23.95 -4.28 3.92
C LEU A 2 22.65 -3.53 3.56
N GLU A 3 22.47 -2.31 4.06
CA GLU A 3 21.26 -1.50 3.82
C GLU A 3 21.17 -1.01 2.36
N LEU A 4 22.29 -0.59 1.77
CA LEU A 4 22.35 -0.20 0.36
C LEU A 4 22.07 -1.40 -0.56
N PHE A 5 22.64 -2.57 -0.24
CA PHE A 5 22.43 -3.79 -1.00
C PHE A 5 20.98 -4.30 -0.93
N ALA A 6 20.33 -4.14 0.23
CA ALA A 6 18.90 -4.45 0.35
C ALA A 6 18.06 -3.47 -0.51
N SER A 7 18.34 -2.17 -0.42
CA SER A 7 17.65 -1.15 -1.22
C SER A 7 17.79 -1.39 -2.73
N ASP A 8 18.98 -1.71 -3.23
CA ASP A 8 19.19 -2.01 -4.66
C ASP A 8 18.33 -3.19 -5.11
N ARG A 9 18.31 -4.28 -4.33
CA ARG A 9 17.47 -5.45 -4.64
C ARG A 9 15.98 -5.14 -4.62
N PHE A 10 15.55 -4.22 -3.76
CA PHE A 10 14.15 -3.77 -3.71
C PHE A 10 13.78 -2.91 -4.94
N VAL A 11 14.71 -2.10 -5.44
CA VAL A 11 14.52 -1.35 -6.70
C VAL A 11 14.42 -2.31 -7.88
N GLU A 12 15.32 -3.28 -7.99
CA GLU A 12 15.28 -4.30 -9.05
C GLU A 12 13.95 -5.08 -9.02
N ALA A 13 13.52 -5.52 -7.83
CA ALA A 13 12.23 -6.19 -7.67
C ALA A 13 11.05 -5.30 -8.06
N ALA A 14 11.11 -4.00 -7.76
CA ALA A 14 10.08 -3.05 -8.14
C ALA A 14 10.00 -2.88 -9.67
N ASP A 15 11.14 -2.81 -10.35
CA ASP A 15 11.19 -2.73 -11.82
C ASP A 15 10.64 -3.98 -12.50
N GLU A 16 10.95 -5.18 -11.98
CA GLU A 16 10.38 -6.45 -12.46
C GLU A 16 8.85 -6.49 -12.28
N LEU A 17 8.37 -6.10 -11.10
CA LEU A 17 6.94 -6.06 -10.80
C LEU A 17 6.19 -5.01 -11.64
N GLN A 18 6.82 -3.88 -11.94
CA GLN A 18 6.27 -2.89 -12.88
C GLN A 18 6.16 -3.46 -14.30
N GLN A 19 7.14 -4.24 -14.76
CA GLN A 19 7.05 -4.91 -16.05
C GLN A 19 5.93 -5.96 -16.05
N ALA A 20 5.80 -6.74 -14.98
CA ALA A 20 4.70 -7.69 -14.84
C ALA A 20 3.33 -6.99 -14.90
N LEU A 21 3.16 -5.84 -14.24
CA LEU A 21 1.93 -5.04 -14.30
C LEU A 21 1.67 -4.43 -15.68
N LYS A 22 2.68 -4.18 -16.51
CA LYS A 22 2.46 -3.74 -17.90
C LYS A 22 1.83 -4.85 -18.74
N LEU A 23 2.14 -6.11 -18.43
CA LEU A 23 1.61 -7.29 -19.11
C LEU A 23 0.21 -7.66 -18.58
N ASP A 24 0.00 -7.55 -17.27
CA ASP A 24 -1.30 -7.70 -16.62
C ASP A 24 -1.60 -6.52 -15.69
N GLN A 25 -2.34 -5.55 -16.22
CA GLN A 25 -2.73 -4.33 -15.52
C GLN A 25 -3.84 -4.55 -14.48
N THR A 26 -4.33 -5.78 -14.34
CA THR A 26 -5.49 -6.11 -13.50
C THR A 26 -5.14 -6.94 -12.26
N SER A 27 -3.84 -7.19 -12.02
CA SER A 27 -3.41 -7.91 -10.82
C SER A 27 -3.25 -6.97 -9.61
N ALA A 28 -4.27 -6.92 -8.75
CA ALA A 28 -4.22 -6.20 -7.48
C ALA A 28 -3.08 -6.74 -6.58
N GLY A 29 -2.84 -8.05 -6.60
CA GLY A 29 -1.75 -8.69 -5.86
C GLY A 29 -0.37 -8.21 -6.32
N THR A 30 -0.14 -8.14 -7.62
CA THR A 30 1.13 -7.64 -8.17
C THR A 30 1.34 -6.16 -7.82
N ALA A 31 0.30 -5.33 -7.94
CA ALA A 31 0.34 -3.93 -7.51
C ALA A 31 0.59 -3.78 -6.00
N PHE A 32 0.04 -4.68 -5.19
CA PHE A 32 0.26 -4.68 -3.74
C PHE A 32 1.72 -5.01 -3.38
N VAL A 33 2.28 -6.05 -4.01
CA VAL A 33 3.68 -6.44 -3.80
C VAL A 33 4.63 -5.37 -4.34
N LEU A 34 4.29 -4.72 -5.45
CA LEU A 34 5.06 -3.59 -5.97
C LEU A 34 5.16 -2.45 -4.94
N GLY A 35 4.08 -2.18 -4.20
CA GLY A 35 4.12 -1.19 -3.12
C GLY A 35 5.11 -1.55 -2.02
N TRP A 36 5.18 -2.82 -1.63
CA TRP A 36 6.17 -3.30 -0.67
C TRP A 36 7.60 -3.24 -1.20
N ALA A 37 7.82 -3.53 -2.49
CA ALA A 37 9.13 -3.39 -3.11
C ALA A 37 9.59 -1.92 -3.06
N TRP A 38 8.74 -0.97 -3.45
CA TRP A 38 9.07 0.45 -3.34
C TRP A 38 9.27 0.93 -1.91
N HIS A 39 8.49 0.42 -0.96
CA HIS A 39 8.65 0.70 0.46
C HIS A 39 10.01 0.23 0.98
N GLY A 40 10.40 -1.01 0.65
CA GLY A 40 11.71 -1.58 0.97
C GLY A 40 12.86 -0.79 0.34
N ALA A 41 12.65 -0.24 -0.85
CA ALA A 41 13.59 0.65 -1.53
C ALA A 41 13.66 2.07 -0.91
N GLY A 42 12.88 2.37 0.13
CA GLY A 42 12.79 3.70 0.75
C GLY A 42 11.97 4.73 -0.05
N ASN A 43 11.32 4.32 -1.13
CA ASN A 43 10.57 5.18 -2.03
C ASN A 43 9.07 5.22 -1.67
N GLU A 44 8.74 5.85 -0.56
CA GLU A 44 7.37 5.83 -0.02
C GLU A 44 6.30 6.42 -0.96
N ARG A 45 6.66 7.42 -1.76
CA ARG A 45 5.71 7.99 -2.74
C ARG A 45 5.30 6.96 -3.79
N GLN A 46 6.26 6.16 -4.27
CA GLN A 46 6.00 5.10 -5.25
C GLN A 46 5.23 3.95 -4.59
N ALA A 47 5.56 3.62 -3.34
CA ALA A 47 4.84 2.61 -2.56
C ALA A 47 3.35 2.95 -2.42
N ILE A 48 3.04 4.19 -2.02
CA ILE A 48 1.67 4.71 -1.95
C ILE A 48 0.99 4.63 -3.31
N GLY A 49 1.67 5.00 -4.40
CA GLY A 49 1.13 4.90 -5.75
C GLY A 49 0.71 3.47 -6.11
N ALA A 50 1.57 2.50 -5.83
CA ALA A 50 1.32 1.08 -6.12
C ALA A 50 0.22 0.48 -5.25
N TRP A 51 0.19 0.78 -3.94
CA TRP A 51 -0.91 0.32 -3.07
C TRP A 51 -2.24 0.98 -3.41
N ARG A 52 -2.25 2.24 -3.88
CA ARG A 52 -3.45 2.88 -4.42
C ARG A 52 -3.94 2.17 -5.67
N ALA A 53 -3.04 1.76 -6.56
CA ALA A 53 -3.41 0.96 -7.73
C ALA A 53 -4.00 -0.39 -7.31
N ALA A 54 -3.40 -1.08 -6.33
CA ALA A 54 -3.93 -2.33 -5.79
C ALA A 54 -5.35 -2.17 -5.24
N ALA A 55 -5.58 -1.13 -4.44
CA ALA A 55 -6.91 -0.80 -3.89
C ALA A 55 -7.92 -0.32 -4.95
N ALA A 56 -7.45 0.19 -6.09
CA ALA A 56 -8.34 0.57 -7.20
C ALA A 56 -8.75 -0.65 -8.04
N ILE A 57 -7.83 -1.61 -8.22
CA ILE A 57 -8.07 -2.85 -8.94
C ILE A 57 -8.98 -3.77 -8.11
N ASP A 58 -8.67 -3.95 -6.83
CA ASP A 58 -9.49 -4.67 -5.86
C ASP A 58 -9.80 -3.78 -4.65
N PRO A 59 -10.97 -3.12 -4.63
CA PRO A 59 -11.41 -2.31 -3.51
C PRO A 59 -11.59 -3.08 -2.21
N THR A 60 -11.77 -4.41 -2.27
CA THR A 60 -11.97 -5.27 -1.10
C THR A 60 -10.67 -5.80 -0.50
N LEU A 61 -9.52 -5.51 -1.13
CA LEU A 61 -8.20 -5.92 -0.66
C LEU A 61 -7.80 -5.15 0.61
N VAL A 62 -8.25 -5.66 1.76
CA VAL A 62 -7.97 -5.12 3.10
C VAL A 62 -6.48 -4.80 3.32
N PRO A 63 -5.51 -5.67 2.94
CA PRO A 63 -4.09 -5.38 3.11
C PRO A 63 -3.62 -4.11 2.38
N ALA A 64 -4.19 -3.77 1.23
CA ALA A 64 -3.81 -2.57 0.47
C ALA A 64 -4.24 -1.29 1.20
N HIS A 65 -5.45 -1.26 1.75
CA HIS A 65 -5.93 -0.12 2.53
C HIS A 65 -5.17 0.05 3.85
N LEU A 66 -4.79 -1.05 4.50
CA LEU A 66 -3.93 -1.03 5.68
C LEU A 66 -2.53 -0.48 5.36
N ALA A 67 -1.91 -0.96 4.28
CA ALA A 67 -0.60 -0.50 3.86
C ALA A 67 -0.63 1.01 3.50
N LEU A 68 -1.68 1.48 2.82
CA LEU A 68 -1.88 2.91 2.57
C LEU A 68 -2.01 3.70 3.87
N ALA A 69 -2.80 3.23 4.83
CA ALA A 69 -2.98 3.92 6.09
C ALA A 69 -1.65 4.05 6.85
N ASP A 70 -0.90 2.96 6.97
CA ASP A 70 0.40 2.95 7.64
C ASP A 70 1.42 3.86 6.92
N ALA A 71 1.44 3.85 5.58
CA ALA A 71 2.29 4.72 4.78
C ALA A 71 1.94 6.21 4.94
N TYR A 72 0.65 6.54 4.95
CA TYR A 72 0.17 7.91 5.18
C TYR A 72 0.49 8.40 6.59
N LEU A 73 0.38 7.53 7.60
CA LEU A 73 0.80 7.85 8.97
C LEU A 73 2.30 8.10 9.06
N LYS A 74 3.13 7.32 8.35
CA LYS A 74 4.59 7.50 8.33
C LYS A 74 5.00 8.85 7.75
N ILE A 75 4.25 9.38 6.78
CA ILE A 75 4.48 10.72 6.21
C ILE A 75 3.67 11.83 6.91
N SER A 76 3.16 11.57 8.12
CA SER A 76 2.40 12.52 8.95
C SER A 76 1.12 13.06 8.29
N GLN A 77 0.42 12.23 7.51
CA GLN A 77 -0.85 12.56 6.85
C GLN A 77 -2.00 11.68 7.36
N PRO A 78 -2.41 11.81 8.64
CA PRO A 78 -3.44 10.97 9.24
C PRO A 78 -4.82 11.11 8.56
N ALA A 79 -5.14 12.27 7.99
CA ALA A 79 -6.38 12.48 7.26
C ALA A 79 -6.50 11.54 6.04
N LEU A 80 -5.41 11.38 5.27
CA LEU A 80 -5.37 10.46 4.14
C LEU A 80 -5.37 8.99 4.59
N ALA A 81 -4.74 8.68 5.72
CA ALA A 81 -4.80 7.34 6.31
C ALA A 81 -6.25 6.95 6.65
N GLN A 82 -7.00 7.83 7.32
CA GLN A 82 -8.42 7.59 7.62
C GLN A 82 -9.25 7.47 6.34
N GLN A 83 -8.97 8.29 5.32
CA GLN A 83 -9.66 8.21 4.04
C GLN A 83 -9.45 6.85 3.36
N ALA A 84 -8.22 6.32 3.35
CA ALA A 84 -7.92 5.01 2.79
C ALA A 84 -8.70 3.90 3.53
N LEU A 85 -8.69 3.91 4.86
CA LEU A 85 -9.43 2.92 5.66
C LEU A 85 -10.95 3.01 5.43
N ARG A 86 -11.51 4.22 5.37
CA ARG A 86 -12.93 4.44 5.07
C ARG A 86 -13.30 3.97 3.67
N ALA A 87 -12.41 4.14 2.68
CA ALA A 87 -12.63 3.62 1.33
C ALA A 87 -12.70 2.08 1.34
N GLY A 88 -11.77 1.42 2.03
CA GLY A 88 -11.81 -0.03 2.21
C GLY A 88 -13.05 -0.52 2.95
N LEU A 89 -13.48 0.18 4.01
CA LEU A 89 -14.74 -0.12 4.71
C LEU A 89 -15.99 0.14 3.86
N SER A 90 -15.93 1.08 2.91
CA SER A 90 -17.05 1.30 2.00
C SER A 90 -17.20 0.14 1.02
N ALA A 91 -16.09 -0.46 0.59
CA ALA A 91 -16.07 -1.65 -0.27
C ALA A 91 -16.36 -2.94 0.51
N LEU A 92 -15.84 -3.05 1.73
CA LEU A 92 -16.03 -4.21 2.62
C LEU A 92 -16.37 -3.74 4.04
N PRO A 93 -17.66 -3.47 4.34
CA PRO A 93 -18.10 -2.93 5.64
C PRO A 93 -17.77 -3.82 6.84
N GLY A 94 -17.64 -5.14 6.62
CA GLY A 94 -17.34 -6.13 7.66
C GLY A 94 -15.86 -6.31 7.98
N ALA A 95 -14.95 -5.55 7.36
CA ALA A 95 -13.51 -5.67 7.61
C ALA A 95 -13.12 -5.11 8.99
N VAL A 96 -13.13 -5.98 10.00
CA VAL A 96 -12.83 -5.64 11.40
C VAL A 96 -11.45 -4.99 11.53
N GLU A 97 -10.47 -5.46 10.76
CA GLU A 97 -9.10 -4.94 10.76
C GLU A 97 -9.04 -3.45 10.37
N LEU A 98 -9.83 -3.05 9.36
CA LEU A 98 -9.92 -1.66 8.93
C LEU A 98 -10.62 -0.78 9.98
N GLN A 99 -11.66 -1.30 10.62
CA GLN A 99 -12.37 -0.60 11.71
C GLN A 99 -11.46 -0.37 12.91
N VAL A 100 -10.72 -1.41 13.32
CA VAL A 100 -9.77 -1.34 14.45
C VAL A 100 -8.69 -0.32 14.15
N ARG A 101 -8.10 -0.33 12.95
CA ARG A 101 -7.10 0.67 12.57
C ARG A 101 -7.66 2.08 12.54
N LEU A 102 -8.87 2.28 12.02
CA LEU A 102 -9.49 3.60 11.96
C LEU A 102 -9.71 4.17 13.36
N ALA A 103 -10.25 3.35 14.27
CA ALA A 103 -10.45 3.72 15.66
C ALA A 103 -9.13 4.02 16.41
N GLN A 104 -8.03 3.35 16.06
CA GLN A 104 -6.71 3.66 16.63
C GLN A 104 -6.21 5.05 16.20
N ILE A 105 -6.47 5.45 14.95
CA ILE A 105 -6.05 6.75 14.42
C ILE A 105 -6.92 7.87 15.00
N GLU A 106 -8.23 7.67 15.15
CA GLU A 106 -9.16 8.68 15.69
C GLU A 106 -8.98 8.95 17.19
N LYS A 107 -8.37 8.01 17.92
CA LYS A 107 -8.08 8.15 19.36
C LYS A 107 -6.76 8.86 19.68
N ARG A 108 -5.96 9.18 18.68
CA ARG A 108 -4.68 9.89 18.83
C ARG A 108 -4.85 11.38 18.60
#